data_AF-A0A812M5N2-F1
#
_entry.id   AF-A0A812M5N2-F1
#
_cell.length_a   1.000
_cell.length_b   1.000
_cell.length_c   1.000
_cell.angle_alpha   90.00
_cell.angle_beta   90.00
_cell.angle_gamma   90.00
#
_symmetry.space_group_name_H-M   'P 1'
#
loop_
_entity.id
_entity.type
_entity.pdbx_description
1 polymer ?
#
loop_
_entity_poly.entity_id
_entity_poly.type
_entity_poly.pdbx_seq_one_letter_code
_entity_poly.pdbx_strand_id
1 'polypeptide(L)'
;VMLNEALDSLKAFYVEKPKAKKSLLQKPSEDTVPEGFKDYQKSSSGNAVTQLLQQVILDTKAMEAETTRAMKSSEKQFAKLTDATNADIAALNGELESLAKAKASAQEAVVAEKANLKGTKKELADLALDEANLHE
;
A
#
# COMPACT_ATOMS: atom_id res chain seq x y z
N VAL A 1 9.28 -6.87 -22.70
CA VAL A 1 10.06 -6.79 -23.96
C VAL A 1 11.25 -7.76 -23.93
N MET A 2 12.12 -7.66 -22.93
CA MET A 2 13.28 -8.56 -22.75
C MET A 2 12.98 -10.08 -22.77
N LEU A 3 11.88 -10.52 -22.14
CA LEU A 3 11.56 -11.95 -22.05
C LEU A 3 11.18 -12.59 -23.40
N ASN A 4 10.57 -11.83 -24.30
CA ASN A 4 10.29 -12.31 -25.65
C ASN A 4 11.57 -12.33 -26.49
N GLU A 5 12.44 -11.32 -26.36
CA GLU A 5 13.75 -11.27 -27.04
C GLU A 5 14.67 -12.43 -26.62
N ALA A 6 14.64 -12.79 -25.33
CA ALA A 6 15.38 -13.95 -24.81
C ALA A 6 14.85 -15.27 -25.40
N LEU A 7 13.52 -15.42 -25.54
CA LEU A 7 12.90 -16.58 -26.15
C LEU A 7 13.28 -16.72 -27.64
N ASP A 8 13.28 -15.61 -28.37
CA ASP A 8 13.59 -15.60 -29.80
C ASP A 8 15.05 -15.95 -30.06
N SER A 9 15.96 -15.44 -29.22
CA SER A 9 17.38 -15.82 -29.26
C SER A 9 17.60 -17.32 -29.00
N LEU A 10 16.84 -17.90 -28.07
CA LEU A 10 16.96 -19.31 -27.75
C LEU A 10 16.36 -20.22 -28.83
N LYS A 11 15.23 -19.83 -29.44
CA LYS A 11 14.64 -20.53 -30.59
C LYS A 11 15.58 -20.53 -31.79
N ALA A 12 16.23 -19.40 -32.06
CA ALA A 12 17.23 -19.31 -33.13
C ALA A 12 18.42 -20.25 -32.91
N PHE A 13 18.77 -20.57 -31.65
CA PHE A 13 19.88 -21.45 -31.31
C PHE A 13 19.50 -22.95 -31.28
N TYR A 14 18.36 -23.31 -30.70
CA TYR A 14 17.96 -24.72 -30.51
C TYR A 14 17.02 -25.27 -31.58
N VAL A 15 16.22 -24.41 -32.23
CA VAL A 15 15.09 -24.83 -33.09
C VAL A 15 15.38 -24.56 -34.55
N GLU A 16 15.91 -23.39 -34.90
CA GLU A 16 16.33 -23.15 -36.28
C GLU A 16 17.63 -23.93 -36.56
N LYS A 17 17.66 -24.72 -37.65
CA LYS A 17 18.96 -25.22 -38.15
C LYS A 17 19.83 -23.99 -38.36
N PRO A 18 21.10 -23.95 -37.92
CA PRO A 18 21.98 -22.88 -38.33
C PRO A 18 21.95 -22.86 -39.84
N LYS A 19 21.34 -21.83 -40.44
CA LYS A 19 21.56 -21.54 -41.85
C LYS A 19 23.03 -21.24 -41.89
N ALA A 20 23.83 -22.24 -42.26
CA ALA A 20 25.25 -22.08 -42.49
C ALA A 20 25.38 -20.87 -43.41
N LYS A 21 25.71 -19.70 -42.85
CA LYS A 21 26.13 -18.57 -43.64
C LYS A 21 27.36 -19.10 -44.36
N LYS A 22 27.21 -19.41 -45.64
CA LYS A 22 28.26 -19.87 -46.57
C LYS A 22 29.43 -18.87 -46.69
N SER A 23 29.57 -17.91 -45.78
CA SER A 23 30.53 -16.81 -45.84
C SER A 23 31.73 -16.97 -44.88
N LEU A 24 31.76 -18.01 -44.03
CA LEU A 24 32.91 -18.28 -43.15
C LEU A 24 33.59 -19.63 -43.43
N LEU A 25 33.23 -20.29 -44.54
CA LEU A 25 33.92 -21.50 -45.00
C LEU A 25 35.30 -21.09 -45.53
N GLN A 26 36.29 -21.07 -44.64
CA GLN A 26 37.67 -21.27 -45.04
C GLN A 26 37.74 -22.62 -45.77
N LYS A 27 38.42 -22.63 -46.92
CA LYS A 27 38.62 -23.80 -47.78
C LYS A 27 39.05 -24.99 -46.90
N PRO A 28 38.41 -26.16 -46.98
CA PRO A 28 38.72 -27.28 -46.09
C PRO A 28 40.13 -27.75 -46.41
N SER A 29 41.05 -27.53 -45.47
CA SER A 29 42.30 -28.27 -45.42
C SER A 29 41.94 -29.66 -44.91
N GLU A 30 42.24 -30.71 -45.69
CA GLU A 30 41.86 -32.11 -45.40
C GLU A 30 42.53 -32.69 -44.15
N ASP A 31 43.50 -31.99 -43.58
CA ASP A 31 44.25 -32.46 -42.42
C ASP A 31 43.84 -31.73 -41.14
N THR A 32 43.43 -32.52 -40.14
CA THR A 32 43.21 -32.18 -38.72
C THR A 32 41.85 -31.61 -38.33
N VAL A 33 40.76 -32.33 -38.63
CA VAL A 33 39.63 -32.33 -37.67
C VAL A 33 40.14 -33.09 -36.43
N PRO A 34 40.31 -32.45 -35.26
CA PRO A 34 40.81 -33.15 -34.07
C PRO A 34 39.87 -34.30 -33.74
N GLU A 35 40.39 -35.53 -33.73
CA GLU A 35 39.64 -36.72 -33.33
C GLU A 35 39.11 -36.51 -31.90
N GLY A 36 37.80 -36.31 -31.77
CA GLY A 36 37.14 -36.14 -30.47
C GLY A 36 35.97 -35.16 -30.47
N PHE A 37 35.95 -34.18 -31.38
CA PHE A 37 34.77 -33.34 -31.54
C PHE A 37 33.76 -34.02 -32.46
N LYS A 38 32.71 -34.58 -31.86
CA LYS A 38 31.52 -35.01 -32.61
C LYS A 38 30.85 -33.79 -33.23
N ASP A 39 30.25 -33.96 -34.41
CA ASP A 39 29.42 -32.94 -35.06
C ASP A 39 28.44 -32.33 -34.05
N TYR A 40 28.26 -31.02 -34.11
CA TYR A 40 27.35 -30.29 -33.23
C TYR A 40 25.92 -30.80 -33.45
N GLN A 41 25.45 -31.70 -32.58
CA GLN A 41 24.10 -32.27 -32.65
C GLN A 41 23.13 -31.37 -31.91
N LYS A 42 21.95 -31.13 -32.50
CA LYS A 42 20.81 -30.55 -31.76
C LYS A 42 20.59 -31.37 -30.50
N SER A 43 20.64 -30.75 -29.32
CA SER A 43 20.29 -31.47 -28.10
C SER A 43 18.83 -31.91 -28.21
N SER A 44 18.56 -33.20 -27.99
CA SER A 44 17.19 -33.75 -27.96
C SER A 44 16.31 -33.02 -26.93
N SER A 45 16.95 -32.40 -25.94
CA SER A 45 16.35 -31.61 -24.86
C SER A 45 16.06 -30.14 -25.22
N GLY A 46 16.52 -29.62 -26.36
CA GLY A 46 16.36 -28.19 -26.71
C GLY A 46 14.89 -27.76 -26.86
N ASN A 47 14.02 -28.69 -27.27
CA ASN A 47 12.58 -28.45 -27.34
C ASN A 47 11.95 -28.35 -25.94
N ALA A 48 12.44 -29.15 -24.97
CA ALA A 48 12.00 -29.10 -23.59
C ALA A 48 12.41 -27.78 -22.90
N VAL A 49 13.63 -27.30 -23.14
CA VAL A 49 14.10 -26.00 -22.62
C VAL A 49 13.29 -24.84 -23.19
N THR A 50 12.95 -24.90 -24.48
CA THR A 50 12.13 -23.86 -25.13
C THR A 50 10.70 -23.84 -24.58
N GLN A 51 10.09 -25.00 -24.34
CA GLN A 51 8.78 -25.10 -23.69
C GLN A 51 8.81 -24.60 -22.25
N LEU A 52 9.83 -24.95 -21.47
CA LEU A 52 9.99 -24.45 -20.11
C LEU A 52 10.08 -22.93 -20.08
N LEU A 53 10.82 -22.31 -21.01
CA LEU A 53 10.87 -20.86 -21.13
C LEU A 53 9.54 -20.23 -21.52
N GLN A 54 8.78 -20.85 -22.43
CA GLN A 54 7.43 -20.39 -22.74
C GLN A 54 6.52 -20.43 -21.51
N GLN A 55 6.62 -21.48 -20.70
CA GLN A 55 5.88 -21.61 -19.44
C GLN A 55 6.29 -20.50 -18.45
N VAL A 56 7.60 -20.30 -18.23
CA VAL A 56 8.10 -19.24 -17.35
C VAL A 56 7.63 -17.86 -17.81
N ILE A 57 7.57 -17.60 -19.13
CA ILE A 57 7.05 -16.33 -19.66
C ILE A 57 5.56 -16.16 -19.34
N LEU A 58 4.76 -17.21 -19.51
CA LEU A 58 3.33 -17.17 -19.21
C LEU A 58 3.10 -16.93 -17.72
N ASP A 59 3.81 -17.68 -16.86
CA ASP A 59 3.72 -17.56 -15.41
C ASP A 59 4.15 -16.16 -14.95
N THR A 60 5.25 -15.63 -15.50
CA THR A 60 5.74 -14.28 -15.17
C THR A 60 4.74 -13.20 -15.59
N LYS A 61 4.12 -13.31 -16.77
CA LYS A 61 3.09 -12.36 -17.22
C LYS A 61 1.84 -12.41 -16.34
N ALA A 62 1.42 -13.60 -15.92
CA ALA A 62 0.31 -13.76 -14.99
C ALA A 62 0.64 -13.12 -13.63
N MET A 63 1.83 -13.37 -13.11
CA MET A 63 2.31 -12.82 -11.84
C MET A 63 2.46 -11.30 -11.88
N GLU A 64 2.94 -10.72 -12.99
CA GLU A 64 3.00 -9.27 -13.20
C GLU A 64 1.61 -8.63 -13.17
N ALA A 65 0.64 -9.23 -13.86
CA ALA A 65 -0.73 -8.74 -13.88
C ALA A 65 -1.40 -8.83 -12.49
N GLU A 66 -1.19 -9.92 -11.76
CA GLU A 66 -1.68 -10.08 -10.40
C GLU A 66 -1.03 -9.08 -9.44
N THR A 67 0.30 -8.95 -9.48
CA THR A 67 1.05 -8.01 -8.63
C THR A 67 0.61 -6.58 -8.90
N THR A 68 0.41 -6.20 -10.17
CA THR A 68 -0.09 -4.87 -10.54
C THR A 68 -1.49 -4.62 -9.99
N ARG A 69 -2.38 -5.63 -10.03
CA ARG A 69 -3.73 -5.51 -9.46
C ARG A 69 -3.68 -5.40 -7.94
N ALA A 70 -2.87 -6.23 -7.28
CA ALA A 70 -2.68 -6.22 -5.84
C ALA A 70 -2.11 -4.86 -5.37
N MET A 71 -1.10 -4.34 -6.08
CA MET A 71 -0.51 -3.02 -5.83
C MET A 71 -1.56 -1.91 -5.93
N LYS A 72 -2.32 -1.84 -7.04
CA LYS A 72 -3.39 -0.84 -7.20
C LYS A 72 -4.48 -0.94 -6.12
N SER A 73 -4.83 -2.17 -5.74
CA SER A 73 -5.76 -2.41 -4.63
C SER A 73 -5.21 -1.91 -3.30
N SER A 74 -3.93 -2.18 -3.03
CA SER A 74 -3.23 -1.72 -1.83
C SER A 74 -3.13 -0.19 -1.78
N GLU A 75 -2.76 0.46 -2.89
CA GLU A 75 -2.71 1.92 -3.00
C GLU A 75 -4.08 2.55 -2.73
N LYS A 76 -5.15 1.97 -3.31
CA LYS A 76 -6.53 2.43 -3.08
C LYS A 76 -6.95 2.26 -1.63
N GLN A 77 -6.63 1.13 -1.01
CA GLN A 77 -6.94 0.88 0.40
C GLN A 77 -6.19 1.83 1.33
N PHE A 78 -4.92 2.10 1.03
CA PHE A 78 -4.12 3.06 1.78
C PHE A 78 -4.70 4.47 1.68
N ALA A 79 -5.02 4.95 0.47
CA ALA A 79 -5.66 6.25 0.29
C ALA A 79 -6.98 6.35 1.06
N LYS A 80 -7.83 5.31 0.95
CA LYS A 80 -9.11 5.26 1.70
C LYS A 80 -8.90 5.30 3.21
N LEU A 81 -7.89 4.59 3.73
CA LEU A 81 -7.56 4.59 5.16
C LEU A 81 -7.11 5.97 5.63
N THR A 82 -6.23 6.63 4.86
CA THR A 82 -5.76 7.99 5.15
C THR A 82 -6.92 8.98 5.17
N ASP A 83 -7.78 8.95 4.15
CA ASP A 83 -8.93 9.86 4.05
C ASP A 83 -9.93 9.62 5.20
N ALA A 84 -10.25 8.36 5.50
CA ALA A 84 -11.15 8.01 6.60
C ALA A 84 -10.57 8.44 7.96
N THR A 85 -9.28 8.19 8.21
CA THR A 85 -8.62 8.58 9.47
C THR A 85 -8.59 10.10 9.63
N ASN A 86 -8.32 10.84 8.56
CA ASN A 86 -8.33 12.31 8.60
C ASN A 86 -9.74 12.86 8.85
N ALA A 87 -10.78 12.24 8.26
CA ALA A 87 -12.16 12.60 8.53
C ALA A 87 -12.54 12.33 10.00
N ASP A 88 -12.14 11.17 10.55
CA ASP A 88 -12.37 10.82 11.94
C ASP A 88 -11.67 11.79 12.90
N ILE A 89 -10.42 12.17 12.61
CA ILE A 89 -9.68 13.18 13.39
C ILE A 89 -10.42 14.52 13.37
N ALA A 90 -10.90 14.96 12.21
CA ALA A 90 -11.64 16.21 12.09
C ALA A 90 -12.95 16.18 12.89
N ALA A 91 -13.69 15.08 12.83
CA ALA A 91 -14.92 14.88 13.60
C ALA A 91 -14.64 14.89 15.11
N LEU A 92 -13.64 14.13 15.57
CA LEU A 92 -13.27 14.06 16.98
C LEU A 92 -12.81 15.43 17.53
N ASN A 93 -12.07 16.21 16.74
CA ASN A 93 -11.68 17.56 17.14
C ASN A 93 -12.90 18.50 17.27
N GLY A 94 -13.87 18.40 16.35
CA GLY A 94 -15.12 19.15 16.45
C GLY A 94 -15.95 18.78 17.68
N GLU A 95 -16.04 17.48 17.99
CA GLU A 95 -16.71 17.01 19.21
C GLU A 95 -16.00 17.50 20.48
N LEU A 96 -14.66 17.47 20.50
CA LEU A 96 -13.84 17.98 21.61
C LEU A 96 -14.08 19.47 21.86
N GLU A 97 -14.13 20.29 20.80
CA GLU A 97 -14.40 21.72 20.92
C GLU A 97 -15.82 21.97 21.46
N SER A 98 -16.81 21.25 20.96
CA SER A 98 -18.20 21.33 21.44
C SER A 98 -18.30 20.96 22.92
N LEU A 99 -17.65 19.87 23.34
CA LEU A 99 -17.61 19.43 24.73
C LEU A 99 -16.87 20.42 25.63
N ALA A 100 -15.76 21.00 25.15
CA ALA A 100 -15.02 22.02 25.88
C ALA A 100 -15.89 23.27 26.12
N LYS A 101 -16.63 23.70 25.10
CA LYS A 101 -17.58 24.82 25.22
C LYS A 101 -18.71 24.50 26.20
N ALA A 102 -19.32 23.32 26.10
CA ALA A 102 -20.37 22.89 27.02
C ALA A 102 -19.87 22.84 28.48
N LYS A 103 -18.65 22.34 28.68
CA LYS A 103 -18.00 22.31 30.01
C LYS A 103 -17.77 23.72 30.54
N ALA A 104 -17.27 24.64 29.72
CA ALA A 104 -17.06 26.03 30.12
C ALA A 104 -18.38 26.70 30.57
N SER A 105 -19.44 26.58 29.76
CA SER A 105 -20.75 27.12 30.12
C SER A 105 -21.34 26.49 31.39
N ALA A 106 -21.16 25.18 31.59
CA ALA A 106 -21.58 24.51 32.82
C ALA A 106 -20.80 25.01 34.04
N GLN A 107 -19.50 25.27 33.90
CA GLN A 107 -18.68 25.83 34.97
C GLN A 107 -19.10 27.27 35.32
N GLU A 108 -19.39 28.09 34.32
CA GLU A 108 -19.92 29.45 34.52
C GLU A 108 -21.25 29.41 35.28
N ALA A 109 -22.18 28.54 34.88
CA ALA A 109 -23.46 28.36 35.55
C ALA A 109 -23.27 27.95 37.02
N VAL A 110 -22.37 27.01 37.31
CA VAL A 110 -22.06 26.60 38.70
C VAL A 110 -21.51 27.76 39.53
N VAL A 111 -20.66 28.60 38.95
CA VAL A 111 -20.11 29.78 39.66
C VAL A 111 -21.22 30.80 39.94
N ALA A 112 -22.07 31.08 38.95
CA ALA A 112 -23.22 31.99 39.11
C ALA A 112 -24.18 31.49 40.19
N GLU A 113 -24.57 30.22 40.16
CA GLU A 113 -25.47 29.63 41.16
C GLU A 113 -24.87 29.63 42.57
N LYS A 114 -23.56 29.39 42.71
CA LYS A 114 -22.90 29.52 44.01
C LYS A 114 -22.93 30.96 44.54
N ALA A 115 -22.76 31.95 43.67
CA ALA A 115 -22.85 33.36 44.04
C ALA A 115 -24.29 33.73 44.47
N ASN A 116 -25.29 33.31 43.69
CA ASN A 116 -26.71 33.50 44.00
C ASN A 116 -27.07 32.86 45.35
N LEU A 117 -26.70 31.58 45.56
CA LEU A 117 -26.94 30.87 46.82
C LEU A 117 -26.32 31.61 48.01
N LYS A 118 -25.10 32.14 47.87
CA LYS A 118 -24.45 32.94 48.92
C LYS A 118 -25.22 34.24 49.20
N GLY A 119 -25.70 34.92 48.15
CA GLY A 119 -26.54 36.11 48.27
C GLY A 119 -27.83 35.81 49.03
N THR A 120 -28.62 34.84 48.57
CA THR A 120 -29.88 34.44 49.20
C THR A 120 -29.69 33.99 50.64
N LYS A 121 -28.60 33.27 50.97
CA LYS A 121 -28.31 32.91 52.36
C LYS A 121 -28.01 34.11 53.25
N LYS A 122 -27.35 35.13 52.70
CA LYS A 122 -27.10 36.38 53.42
C LYS A 122 -28.40 37.13 53.68
N GLU A 123 -29.23 37.30 52.65
CA GLU A 123 -30.54 37.95 52.76
C GLU A 123 -31.44 37.23 53.78
N LEU A 124 -31.43 35.89 53.79
CA LEU A 124 -32.16 35.10 54.78
C LEU A 124 -31.66 35.34 56.21
N ALA A 125 -30.35 35.46 56.40
CA ALA A 125 -29.76 35.73 57.71
C ALA A 125 -30.07 37.16 58.19
N ASP A 126 -29.98 38.14 57.30
CA ASP A 126 -30.31 39.54 57.59
C ASP A 126 -31.80 39.66 57.97
N LEU A 127 -32.71 39.00 57.24
CA LEU A 127 -34.14 39.00 57.56
C LEU A 127 -34.44 38.35 58.91
N ALA A 128 -33.78 37.24 59.24
CA ALA A 128 -33.95 36.59 60.54
C ALA A 128 -33.47 37.47 61.71
N LEU A 129 -32.42 38.27 61.49
CA LEU A 129 -31.96 39.25 62.47
C LEU A 129 -32.97 40.39 62.65
N ASP A 130 -33.53 40.91 61.55
CA ASP A 130 -34.55 41.96 61.57
C ASP A 130 -35.82 41.49 62.28
N GLU A 131 -36.26 40.25 62.04
CA GLU A 131 -37.40 39.63 62.75
C GLU A 131 -37.13 39.54 64.26
N ALA A 132 -35.94 39.07 64.66
CA ALA A 132 -35.56 38.98 66.07
C ALA A 132 -35.58 40.36 66.76
N ASN A 133 -35.05 41.40 66.08
CA ASN A 133 -35.05 42.78 66.60
C ASN A 133 -36.47 43.36 66.74
N LEU A 134 -37.45 42.89 65.96
CA LEU A 134 -38.84 43.34 66.05
C LEU A 134 -39.59 42.74 67.26
N HIS A 135 -39.05 41.69 67.87
CA HIS A 135 -39.66 40.96 68.98
C HIS A 135 -39.04 41.27 70.36
N GLU A 136 -38.07 42.20 70.44
CA GLU A 136 -37.61 42.84 71.68
C GLU A 136 -38.41 44.09 72.04
#